data_AF-C6EQF9-F1
#
_entry.id   AF-C6EQF9-F1
#
_cell.length_a   1.000
_cell.length_b   1.000
_cell.length_c   1.000
_cell.angle_alpha   90.00
_cell.angle_beta   90.00
_cell.angle_gamma   90.00
#
_symmetry.space_group_name_H-M   'P 1'
#
loop_
_entity.id
_entity.type
_entity.pdbx_description
1 polymer ?
#
loop_
_entity_poly.entity_id
_entity_poly.type
_entity_poly.pdbx_seq_one_letter_code
_entity_poly.pdbx_strand_id
1 'polypeptide(L)'
;CDYKLDSEQGTITSPGYPNLTSSDRVCTYTISTATNTVISLKRIDFQLSTDQFFYDDNDCLTSLRINDGLNRQILGPYCGKNQPDENFVSETNYLQLHLTTNIDSIGRGFKFEYRALATGNDKCGGVHTRSGDHIHLPVDGDSYAGEATCYWVIMAPANKAIRVHWNSFSLESSVDCGYDYLEIYDSLGAQVNDEKSKPMAKYCGIGVPEDLISHS
;
A
#
# COMPACT_ATOMS: atom_id res chain seq x y z
N CYS A 1 20.45 8.47 11.80
CA CYS A 1 20.88 7.34 10.97
C CYS A 1 19.98 7.35 9.75
N ASP A 2 20.51 7.10 8.55
CA ASP A 2 19.78 7.43 7.32
C ASP A 2 20.00 6.33 6.28
N TYR A 3 18.93 5.63 5.95
CA TYR A 3 18.91 4.54 4.99
C TYR A 3 18.12 4.97 3.75
N LYS A 4 18.72 4.78 2.58
CA LYS A 4 18.07 5.03 1.29
C LYS A 4 17.93 3.72 0.55
N LEU A 5 16.72 3.46 0.07
CA LEU A 5 16.34 2.25 -0.64
C LEU A 5 15.71 2.64 -1.98
N ASP A 6 16.30 2.16 -3.06
CA ASP A 6 15.92 2.48 -4.44
C ASP A 6 15.63 1.24 -5.31
N SER A 7 15.62 0.05 -4.70
CA SER A 7 15.25 -1.19 -5.37
C SER A 7 13.73 -1.36 -5.46
N GLU A 8 13.27 -2.13 -6.45
CA GLU A 8 11.84 -2.42 -6.64
C GLU A 8 11.25 -3.24 -5.49
N GLN A 9 12.06 -3.96 -4.73
CA GLN A 9 11.62 -4.67 -3.55
C GLN A 9 12.76 -4.78 -2.55
N GLY A 10 12.41 -5.05 -1.30
CA GLY A 10 13.41 -5.31 -0.28
C GLY A 10 12.83 -5.51 1.11
N THR A 11 13.73 -5.56 2.08
CA THR A 11 13.40 -5.71 3.49
C THR A 11 14.03 -4.57 4.27
N ILE A 12 13.26 -3.95 5.16
CA ILE A 12 13.73 -2.96 6.11
C ILE A 12 13.62 -3.51 7.53
N THR A 13 14.64 -3.26 8.33
CA THR A 13 14.65 -3.62 9.76
C THR A 13 15.12 -2.46 10.61
N SER A 14 14.62 -2.38 11.84
CA SER A 14 15.15 -1.46 12.84
C SER A 14 16.61 -1.81 13.19
N PRO A 15 17.44 -0.85 13.61
CA PRO A 15 18.80 -1.15 14.04
C PRO A 15 18.80 -2.17 15.18
N GLY A 16 19.64 -3.20 15.06
CA GLY A 16 19.76 -4.27 16.06
C GLY A 16 18.71 -5.39 15.95
N TYR A 17 17.68 -5.27 15.10
CA TYR A 17 16.66 -6.31 14.91
C TYR A 17 17.29 -7.72 14.80
N PRO A 18 16.80 -8.73 15.56
CA PRO A 18 15.57 -8.74 16.35
C PRO A 18 15.76 -8.29 17.81
N ASN A 19 16.82 -7.56 18.15
CA ASN A 19 17.02 -6.98 19.47
C ASN A 19 17.20 -5.46 19.33
N LEU A 20 16.13 -4.70 19.53
CA LEU A 20 16.13 -3.25 19.30
C LEU A 20 17.26 -2.57 20.08
N THR A 21 17.98 -1.65 19.42
CA THR A 21 19.04 -0.89 20.10
C THR A 21 18.47 0.04 21.17
N SER A 22 18.95 -0.10 22.40
CA SER A 22 18.64 0.77 23.55
C SER A 22 19.57 2.00 23.58
N SER A 23 19.37 2.92 22.65
CA SER A 23 20.09 4.19 22.61
C SER A 23 19.26 5.28 21.94
N ASP A 24 19.45 6.53 22.36
CA ASP A 24 18.83 7.70 21.73
C ASP A 24 19.26 7.81 20.26
N ARG A 25 18.34 7.50 19.35
CA ARG A 25 18.57 7.56 17.90
C ARG A 25 17.32 7.99 17.18
N VAL A 26 17.54 8.77 16.13
CA VAL A 26 16.56 9.01 15.07
C VAL A 26 17.07 8.34 13.82
N CYS A 27 16.23 7.50 13.23
CA CYS A 27 16.54 6.72 12.05
C CYS A 27 15.50 6.93 10.96
N THR A 28 15.96 7.41 9.81
CA THR A 28 15.12 7.69 8.65
C THR A 28 15.35 6.62 7.59
N TYR A 29 14.27 6.00 7.13
CA TYR A 29 14.28 5.07 6.00
C TYR A 29 13.53 5.75 4.86
N THR A 30 14.23 6.03 3.76
CA THR A 30 13.63 6.61 2.55
C THR A 30 13.57 5.54 1.48
N ILE A 31 12.35 5.20 1.06
CA ILE A 31 12.09 4.28 -0.03
C ILE A 31 11.62 5.12 -1.22
N SER A 32 12.31 4.98 -2.36
CA SER A 32 11.97 5.65 -3.62
C SER A 32 11.99 4.63 -4.74
N THR A 33 10.85 4.40 -5.40
CA THR A 33 10.73 3.46 -6.53
C THR A 33 10.58 4.21 -7.85
N ALA A 34 10.54 3.48 -8.97
CA ALA A 34 10.38 4.08 -10.30
C ALA A 34 9.10 4.93 -10.42
N THR A 35 9.07 5.85 -11.37
CA THR A 35 7.85 6.60 -11.71
C THR A 35 6.72 5.65 -12.12
N ASN A 36 5.47 6.08 -11.95
CA ASN A 36 4.29 5.24 -12.20
C ASN A 36 4.28 3.95 -11.35
N THR A 37 4.74 4.06 -10.11
CA THR A 37 4.60 3.00 -9.11
C THR A 37 4.11 3.57 -7.79
N VAL A 38 3.63 2.68 -6.93
CA VAL A 38 3.41 2.94 -5.50
C VAL A 38 4.11 1.86 -4.69
N ILE A 39 4.27 2.08 -3.39
CA ILE A 39 5.02 1.21 -2.50
C ILE A 39 4.03 0.44 -1.62
N SER A 40 3.98 -0.87 -1.79
CA SER A 40 3.33 -1.78 -0.84
C SER A 40 4.30 -2.13 0.27
N LEU A 41 3.86 -1.96 1.52
CA LEU A 41 4.58 -2.30 2.73
C LEU A 41 3.82 -3.43 3.46
N LYS A 42 4.52 -4.54 3.73
CA LYS A 42 4.00 -5.66 4.51
C LYS A 42 4.74 -5.75 5.83
N ARG A 43 3.99 -5.71 6.94
CA ARG A 43 4.52 -5.88 8.30
C ARG A 43 4.78 -7.35 8.58
N ILE A 44 6.05 -7.69 8.79
CA ILE A 44 6.47 -9.06 9.13
C ILE A 44 6.62 -9.22 10.64
N ASP A 45 7.24 -8.25 11.30
CA ASP A 45 7.36 -8.20 12.75
C ASP A 45 7.34 -6.75 13.23
N PHE A 46 6.74 -6.52 14.40
CA PHE A 46 6.72 -5.22 15.04
C PHE A 46 6.55 -5.36 16.55
N GLN A 47 7.55 -4.88 17.29
CA GLN A 47 7.51 -4.73 18.73
C GLN A 47 8.44 -3.58 19.14
N LEU A 48 7.85 -2.41 19.31
CA LEU A 48 8.50 -1.22 19.87
C LEU A 48 7.87 -0.90 21.21
N SER A 49 8.67 -0.78 22.27
CA SER A 49 8.19 -0.43 23.61
C SER A 49 9.26 0.36 24.35
N THR A 50 8.82 1.03 25.41
CA THR A 50 9.68 1.67 26.41
C THR A 50 9.35 1.03 27.76
N ASP A 51 10.24 1.12 28.75
CA ASP A 51 10.00 0.54 30.07
C ASP A 51 8.61 0.92 30.64
N GLN A 52 7.92 -0.06 31.26
CA GLN A 52 6.47 -0.09 31.50
C GLN A 52 5.95 0.86 32.59
N PHE A 53 6.73 1.85 33.02
CA PHE A 53 6.37 2.73 34.13
C PHE A 53 5.56 3.97 33.72
N PHE A 54 5.27 4.17 32.43
CA PHE A 54 4.49 5.30 31.94
C PHE A 54 3.04 4.90 31.68
N TYR A 55 2.14 5.54 32.42
CA TYR A 55 0.72 5.20 32.57
C TYR A 55 -0.21 5.74 31.46
N ASP A 56 0.35 6.31 30.38
CA ASP A 56 -0.44 6.91 29.32
C ASP A 56 -0.06 6.30 27.96
N ASP A 57 -1.00 5.56 27.35
CA ASP A 57 -0.88 4.90 26.04
C ASP A 57 -0.57 5.88 24.89
N ASN A 58 -0.57 7.19 25.15
CA ASN A 58 -0.32 8.25 24.17
C ASN A 58 1.14 8.74 24.10
N ASP A 59 2.01 8.37 25.05
CA ASP A 59 3.41 8.83 25.06
C ASP A 59 4.37 7.79 24.49
N CYS A 60 4.36 7.64 23.16
CA CYS A 60 5.29 6.76 22.46
C CYS A 60 6.70 7.39 22.39
N LEU A 61 7.50 7.25 23.46
CA LEU A 61 8.92 7.69 23.46
C LEU A 61 9.75 6.92 22.43
N THR A 62 9.60 5.60 22.40
CA THR A 62 10.08 4.75 21.30
C THR A 62 8.95 4.61 20.28
N SER A 63 9.10 5.20 19.09
CA SER A 63 8.01 5.26 18.10
C SER A 63 8.48 5.11 16.66
N LEU A 64 7.60 4.56 15.82
CA LEU A 64 7.70 4.62 14.37
C LEU A 64 6.63 5.55 13.83
N ARG A 65 7.01 6.48 12.94
CA ARG A 65 6.07 7.28 12.14
C ARG A 65 6.29 6.97 10.66
N ILE A 66 5.21 6.86 9.90
CA ILE A 66 5.26 6.66 8.45
C ILE A 66 4.75 7.94 7.80
N ASN A 67 5.55 8.52 6.92
CA ASN A 67 5.20 9.68 6.13
C ASN A 67 4.99 9.24 4.67
N ASP A 68 3.72 9.21 4.27
CA ASP A 68 3.30 8.84 2.92
C ASP A 68 3.14 10.08 2.05
N GLY A 69 4.02 10.20 1.04
CA GLY A 69 4.01 11.31 0.09
C GLY A 69 4.60 12.64 0.58
N LEU A 70 4.56 13.63 -0.31
CA LEU A 70 5.16 14.96 -0.11
C LEU A 70 4.30 15.88 0.79
N ASN A 71 3.01 15.56 0.94
CA ASN A 71 2.04 16.37 1.69
C ASN A 71 1.99 16.08 3.20
N ARG A 72 2.94 15.30 3.72
CA ARG A 72 3.05 14.98 5.16
C ARG A 72 1.83 14.25 5.72
N GLN A 73 1.30 13.26 5.01
CA GLN A 73 0.37 12.31 5.65
C GLN A 73 1.17 11.45 6.63
N ILE A 74 1.17 11.87 7.90
CA ILE A 74 1.92 11.20 8.96
C ILE A 74 1.01 10.21 9.66
N LEU A 75 1.31 8.92 9.51
CA LEU A 75 0.68 7.82 10.22
C LEU A 75 1.46 7.49 11.49
N GLY A 76 0.74 7.06 12.53
CA GLY A 76 1.29 6.81 13.86
C GLY A 76 1.23 8.04 14.80
N PRO A 77 1.96 8.05 15.92
CA PRO A 77 3.09 7.17 16.25
C PRO A 77 2.68 5.73 16.55
N TYR A 78 3.43 4.78 16.01
CA TYR A 78 3.26 3.37 16.30
C TYR A 78 4.21 2.92 17.39
N CYS A 79 3.65 2.30 18.43
CA CYS A 79 4.35 1.70 19.56
C CYS A 79 3.40 0.75 20.30
N GLY A 80 3.94 -0.19 21.08
CA GLY A 80 3.16 -1.09 21.93
C GLY A 80 2.07 -1.85 21.16
N LYS A 81 0.82 -1.59 21.54
CA LYS A 81 -0.37 -2.17 20.89
C LYS A 81 -0.83 -1.40 19.64
N ASN A 82 -0.44 -0.13 19.50
CA ASN A 82 -0.72 0.64 18.29
C ASN A 82 0.33 0.30 17.22
N GLN A 83 0.01 -0.72 16.41
CA GLN A 83 0.91 -1.23 15.39
C GLN A 83 0.44 -0.76 14.00
N PRO A 84 1.34 -0.64 13.01
CA PRO A 84 0.93 -0.42 11.64
C PRO A 84 0.05 -1.56 11.14
N ASP A 85 -0.83 -1.26 10.19
CA ASP A 85 -1.60 -2.28 9.48
C ASP A 85 -0.67 -3.35 8.89
N GLU A 86 -1.17 -4.58 8.78
CA GLU A 86 -0.37 -5.69 8.24
C GLU A 86 0.06 -5.40 6.79
N ASN A 87 -0.85 -4.80 6.01
CA ASN A 87 -0.59 -4.36 4.65
C ASN A 87 -0.94 -2.87 4.55
N PHE A 88 0.00 -2.12 4.00
CA PHE A 88 -0.13 -0.70 3.71
C PHE A 88 0.31 -0.45 2.27
N VAL A 89 -0.34 0.47 1.56
CA VAL A 89 0.07 0.89 0.22
C VAL A 89 0.14 2.40 0.22
N SER A 90 1.28 2.94 -0.20
CA SER A 90 1.53 4.37 -0.26
C SER A 90 0.74 5.03 -1.39
N GLU A 91 0.49 6.34 -1.29
CA GLU A 91 -0.13 7.12 -2.37
C GLU A 91 0.85 7.42 -3.52
N THR A 92 2.16 7.34 -3.26
CA THR A 92 3.21 7.71 -4.23
C THR A 92 4.33 6.67 -4.29
N ASN A 93 5.25 6.82 -5.24
CA ASN A 93 6.50 6.07 -5.31
C ASN A 93 7.56 6.51 -4.27
N TYR A 94 7.17 7.28 -3.24
CA TYR A 94 8.04 7.80 -2.20
C TYR A 94 7.43 7.60 -0.82
N LEU A 95 8.18 6.94 0.07
CA LEU A 95 7.74 6.64 1.43
C LEU A 95 8.88 6.85 2.43
N GLN A 96 8.59 7.52 3.54
CA GLN A 96 9.56 7.72 4.61
C GLN A 96 9.10 7.12 5.93
N LEU A 97 9.96 6.36 6.58
CA LEU A 97 9.73 5.86 7.93
C LEU A 97 10.72 6.51 8.89
N HIS A 98 10.22 7.04 9.99
CA HIS A 98 11.01 7.70 11.03
C HIS A 98 10.88 6.89 12.32
N LEU A 99 11.96 6.19 12.69
CA LEU A 99 12.09 5.52 13.96
C LEU A 99 12.78 6.44 14.96
N THR A 100 12.15 6.66 16.10
CA THR A 100 12.76 7.29 17.27
C THR A 100 12.93 6.23 18.35
N THR A 101 14.15 6.01 18.82
CA THR A 101 14.49 5.17 19.97
C THR A 101 15.12 6.01 21.06
N ASN A 102 15.06 5.51 22.29
CA ASN A 102 15.71 6.11 23.45
C ASN A 102 16.56 5.08 24.22
N ILE A 103 17.20 5.53 25.31
CA ILE A 103 18.02 4.66 26.18
C ILE A 103 17.24 3.49 26.81
N ASP A 104 15.92 3.61 26.96
CA ASP A 104 15.03 2.62 27.59
C ASP A 104 14.22 1.83 26.55
N SER A 105 14.58 1.91 25.26
CA SER A 105 13.91 1.19 24.19
C SER A 105 14.08 -0.32 24.38
N ILE A 106 12.95 -1.05 24.35
CA ILE A 106 12.89 -2.50 24.52
C ILE A 106 12.01 -3.09 23.41
N GLY A 107 12.32 -4.33 23.03
CA GLY A 107 11.52 -5.12 22.11
C GLY A 107 12.33 -5.66 20.95
N ARG A 108 11.66 -6.39 20.06
CA ARG A 108 12.34 -6.96 18.89
C ARG A 108 12.73 -5.92 17.83
N GLY A 109 12.04 -4.79 17.82
CA GLY A 109 12.15 -3.81 16.75
C GLY A 109 11.08 -4.02 15.69
N PHE A 110 11.40 -3.71 14.43
CA PHE A 110 10.49 -3.99 13.31
C PHE A 110 11.20 -4.68 12.16
N LYS A 111 10.42 -5.41 11.37
CA LYS A 111 10.76 -5.91 10.04
C LYS A 111 9.59 -5.68 9.10
N PHE A 112 9.83 -4.96 8.01
CA PHE A 112 8.89 -4.86 6.90
C PHE A 112 9.51 -5.38 5.61
N GLU A 113 8.67 -5.93 4.76
CA GLU A 113 8.98 -6.18 3.36
C GLU A 113 8.27 -5.13 2.53
N TYR A 114 8.95 -4.57 1.53
CA TYR A 114 8.35 -3.60 0.63
C TYR A 114 8.55 -4.03 -0.81
N ARG A 115 7.64 -3.55 -1.67
CA ARG A 115 7.72 -3.73 -3.12
C ARG A 115 7.03 -2.59 -3.85
N ALA A 116 7.55 -2.29 -5.04
CA ALA A 116 6.94 -1.42 -6.02
C ALA A 116 5.78 -2.16 -6.68
N LEU A 117 4.65 -1.46 -6.79
CA LEU A 117 3.48 -1.88 -7.52
C LEU A 117 3.29 -0.92 -8.67
N ALA A 118 3.20 -1.43 -9.89
CA ALA A 118 2.92 -0.60 -11.05
C ALA A 118 1.57 0.11 -10.85
N THR A 119 1.57 1.42 -11.07
CA THR A 119 0.37 2.16 -11.43
C THR A 119 0.36 2.32 -12.95
N GLY A 120 -0.73 2.84 -13.51
CA GLY A 120 -0.82 3.03 -14.96
C GLY A 120 0.15 4.11 -15.45
N ASN A 121 -0.40 5.24 -15.84
CA ASN A 121 0.37 6.41 -16.24
C ASN A 121 -0.25 7.64 -15.58
N ASP A 122 0.26 8.84 -15.87
CA ASP A 122 -0.29 10.08 -15.31
C ASP A 122 -1.79 10.32 -15.64
N LYS A 123 -2.37 9.53 -16.54
CA LYS A 123 -3.79 9.62 -16.93
C LYS A 123 -4.69 8.58 -16.25
N CYS A 124 -4.15 7.52 -15.65
CA CYS A 124 -4.96 6.46 -15.02
C CYS A 124 -4.21 5.58 -14.02
N GLY A 125 -4.97 4.89 -13.17
CA GLY A 125 -4.45 4.07 -12.09
C GLY A 125 -4.30 4.87 -10.80
N GLY A 126 -3.64 4.28 -9.81
CA GLY A 126 -3.40 4.90 -8.51
C GLY A 126 -4.01 4.13 -7.35
N VAL A 127 -4.10 4.77 -6.19
CA VAL A 127 -4.50 4.15 -4.92
C VAL A 127 -5.77 4.80 -4.40
N HIS A 128 -6.76 3.99 -4.05
CA HIS A 128 -8.06 4.42 -3.54
C HIS A 128 -8.30 3.80 -2.16
N THR A 129 -8.34 4.65 -1.13
CA THR A 129 -8.49 4.25 0.27
C THR A 129 -9.80 4.73 0.90
N ARG A 130 -10.51 5.67 0.24
CA ARG A 130 -11.73 6.27 0.77
C ARG A 130 -12.97 5.62 0.17
N SER A 131 -13.97 5.41 1.01
CA SER A 131 -15.29 4.96 0.55
C SER A 131 -15.96 6.05 -0.29
N GLY A 132 -16.56 5.66 -1.42
CA GLY A 132 -17.22 6.57 -2.34
C GLY A 132 -16.29 7.24 -3.35
N ASP A 133 -15.00 6.87 -3.40
CA ASP A 133 -14.13 7.27 -4.51
C ASP A 133 -14.67 6.68 -5.83
N HIS A 134 -14.61 7.47 -6.89
CA HIS A 134 -15.03 7.06 -8.23
C HIS A 134 -13.81 6.80 -9.11
N ILE A 135 -13.81 5.65 -9.79
CA ILE A 135 -12.76 5.26 -10.72
C ILE A 135 -13.30 5.36 -12.14
N HIS A 136 -12.52 5.99 -13.02
CA HIS A 136 -12.84 6.15 -14.42
C HIS A 136 -11.68 5.68 -15.29
N LEU A 137 -12.00 5.17 -16.48
CA LEU A 137 -11.01 4.91 -17.53
C LEU A 137 -10.41 6.24 -18.01
N PRO A 138 -9.14 6.24 -18.48
CA PRO A 138 -8.60 7.41 -19.16
C PRO A 138 -9.44 7.68 -20.41
N VAL A 139 -9.75 8.96 -20.68
CA VAL A 139 -10.57 9.38 -21.82
C VAL A 139 -9.77 10.20 -22.82
N ASP A 140 -10.08 10.02 -24.10
CA ASP A 140 -9.62 10.85 -25.22
C ASP A 140 -10.83 11.25 -26.06
N GLY A 141 -11.25 12.52 -25.92
CA GLY A 141 -12.52 13.01 -26.44
C GLY A 141 -13.72 12.31 -25.79
N ASP A 142 -14.55 11.67 -26.62
CA ASP A 142 -15.77 10.97 -26.19
C ASP A 142 -15.56 9.47 -25.95
N SER A 143 -14.35 8.95 -26.15
CA SER A 143 -13.98 7.54 -26.01
C SER A 143 -12.93 7.32 -24.93
N TYR A 144 -12.79 6.09 -24.43
CA TYR A 144 -11.62 5.75 -23.61
C TYR A 144 -10.34 5.80 -24.47
N ALA A 145 -9.22 6.14 -23.85
CA ALA A 145 -7.93 6.21 -24.52
C ALA A 145 -7.46 4.80 -24.94
N GLY A 146 -7.05 4.66 -26.20
CA GLY A 146 -6.45 3.42 -26.70
C GLY A 146 -5.07 3.15 -26.10
N GLU A 147 -4.66 1.88 -26.13
CA GLU A 147 -3.34 1.39 -25.66
C GLU A 147 -3.02 1.77 -24.19
N ALA A 148 -4.06 1.92 -23.36
CA ALA A 148 -3.91 2.26 -21.95
C ALA A 148 -3.86 0.99 -21.07
N THR A 149 -2.75 0.82 -20.35
CA THR A 149 -2.64 -0.18 -19.28
C THR A 149 -2.70 0.52 -17.93
N CYS A 150 -3.77 0.29 -17.18
CA CYS A 150 -4.06 0.97 -15.93
C CYS A 150 -4.16 -0.01 -14.77
N TYR A 151 -3.56 0.33 -13.64
CA TYR A 151 -3.65 -0.45 -12.40
C TYR A 151 -4.16 0.43 -11.27
N TRP A 152 -5.26 0.00 -10.65
CA TRP A 152 -5.84 0.63 -9.47
C TRP A 152 -5.67 -0.31 -8.28
N VAL A 153 -5.16 0.22 -7.18
CA VAL A 153 -5.09 -0.47 -5.89
C VAL A 153 -6.18 0.09 -4.99
N ILE A 154 -7.13 -0.74 -4.60
CA ILE A 154 -8.22 -0.34 -3.71
C ILE A 154 -7.95 -0.99 -2.36
N MET A 155 -7.85 -0.17 -1.31
CA MET A 155 -7.58 -0.62 0.06
C MET A 155 -8.74 -0.20 0.95
N ALA A 156 -9.18 -1.10 1.83
CA ALA A 156 -10.13 -0.79 2.89
C ALA A 156 -9.47 -0.97 4.26
N PRO A 157 -9.97 -0.29 5.31
CA PRO A 157 -9.55 -0.56 6.67
C PRO A 157 -9.74 -2.04 7.05
N ALA A 158 -8.95 -2.51 8.01
CA ALA A 158 -9.08 -3.87 8.53
C ALA A 158 -10.53 -4.19 8.94
N ASN A 159 -10.98 -5.41 8.65
CA ASN A 159 -12.34 -5.90 8.91
C ASN A 159 -13.46 -5.20 8.13
N LYS A 160 -13.14 -4.57 6.99
CA LYS A 160 -14.11 -4.07 6.01
C LYS A 160 -13.92 -4.79 4.68
N ALA A 161 -15.02 -5.01 3.98
CA ALA A 161 -15.00 -5.49 2.60
C ALA A 161 -15.10 -4.31 1.63
N ILE A 162 -14.47 -4.44 0.46
CA ILE A 162 -14.60 -3.53 -0.66
C ILE A 162 -15.79 -3.99 -1.49
N ARG A 163 -16.69 -3.06 -1.82
CA ARG A 163 -17.75 -3.28 -2.81
C ARG A 163 -17.46 -2.43 -4.02
N VAL A 164 -17.34 -3.06 -5.18
CA VAL A 164 -17.24 -2.39 -6.48
C VAL A 164 -18.65 -2.26 -7.04
N HIS A 165 -19.06 -1.01 -7.30
CA HIS A 165 -20.34 -0.68 -7.89
C HIS A 165 -20.15 -0.05 -9.26
N TRP A 166 -20.97 -0.45 -10.23
CA TRP A 166 -20.85 0.00 -11.62
C TRP A 166 -21.89 1.07 -11.95
N ASN A 167 -21.42 2.29 -12.24
CA ASN A 167 -22.28 3.35 -12.78
C ASN A 167 -22.53 3.15 -14.28
N SER A 168 -21.50 2.73 -15.00
CA SER A 168 -21.54 2.40 -16.43
C SER A 168 -20.36 1.49 -16.77
N PHE A 169 -20.47 0.75 -17.88
CA PHE A 169 -19.40 -0.10 -18.38
C PHE A 169 -19.50 -0.20 -19.91
N SER A 170 -18.41 0.08 -20.61
CA SER A 170 -18.33 -0.01 -22.07
C SER A 170 -16.88 -0.17 -22.49
N LEU A 171 -16.52 -1.38 -22.92
CA LEU A 171 -15.24 -1.73 -23.53
C LEU A 171 -15.49 -2.43 -24.87
N GLU A 172 -14.45 -2.56 -25.70
CA GLU A 172 -14.51 -3.39 -26.90
C GLU A 172 -14.95 -4.82 -26.55
N SER A 173 -15.86 -5.39 -27.36
CA SER A 173 -16.33 -6.76 -27.18
C SER A 173 -15.51 -7.71 -28.05
N SER A 174 -15.02 -8.80 -27.46
CA SER A 174 -14.32 -9.85 -28.19
C SER A 174 -14.57 -11.21 -27.57
N VAL A 175 -14.22 -12.28 -28.30
CA VAL A 175 -14.17 -13.63 -27.72
C VAL A 175 -13.15 -13.64 -26.57
N ASP A 176 -13.55 -14.21 -25.43
CA ASP A 176 -12.75 -14.34 -24.19
C ASP A 176 -12.11 -13.04 -23.66
N CYS A 177 -12.65 -11.88 -24.06
CA CYS A 177 -12.11 -10.56 -23.75
C CYS A 177 -10.60 -10.46 -24.09
N GLY A 178 -10.21 -10.95 -25.26
CA GLY A 178 -8.84 -10.90 -25.78
C GLY A 178 -8.38 -9.54 -26.33
N TYR A 179 -9.29 -8.58 -26.56
CA TYR A 179 -8.95 -7.19 -26.85
C TYR A 179 -8.93 -6.37 -25.55
N ASP A 180 -9.84 -5.41 -25.39
CA ASP A 180 -9.93 -4.61 -24.19
C ASP A 180 -10.66 -5.35 -23.08
N TYR A 181 -10.14 -5.27 -21.85
CA TYR A 181 -10.73 -5.92 -20.70
C TYR A 181 -10.45 -5.19 -19.40
N LEU A 182 -11.27 -5.51 -18.40
CA LEU A 182 -11.06 -5.16 -17.01
C LEU A 182 -11.01 -6.45 -16.18
N GLU A 183 -9.91 -6.66 -15.48
CA GLU A 183 -9.75 -7.75 -14.52
C GLU A 183 -9.76 -7.23 -13.09
N ILE A 184 -10.44 -7.95 -12.22
CA ILE A 184 -10.53 -7.63 -10.79
C ILE A 184 -9.91 -8.77 -10.01
N TYR A 185 -9.03 -8.43 -9.07
CA TYR A 185 -8.27 -9.37 -8.25
C TYR A 185 -8.51 -9.06 -6.76
N ASP A 186 -8.62 -10.11 -5.95
CA ASP A 186 -8.75 -10.00 -4.47
C ASP A 186 -7.39 -9.92 -3.77
N SER A 187 -6.31 -9.72 -4.52
CA SER A 187 -4.95 -9.66 -3.97
C SER A 187 -4.04 -8.76 -4.79
N LEU A 188 -3.02 -8.22 -4.13
CA LEU A 188 -1.94 -7.46 -4.78
C LEU A 188 -0.95 -8.35 -5.54
N GLY A 189 -1.13 -9.68 -5.53
CA GLY A 189 -0.21 -10.62 -6.19
C GLY A 189 -0.26 -10.52 -7.71
N ALA A 190 -1.41 -10.13 -8.28
CA ALA A 190 -1.59 -9.97 -9.72
C ALA A 190 -0.62 -8.94 -10.32
N GLN A 191 -0.33 -7.86 -9.58
CA GLN A 191 0.56 -6.79 -10.04
C GLN A 191 2.04 -7.18 -10.03
N VAL A 192 2.40 -8.31 -9.41
CA VAL A 192 3.78 -8.84 -9.39
C VAL A 192 3.90 -10.18 -10.11
N ASN A 193 2.94 -10.50 -10.97
CA ASN A 193 2.91 -11.76 -11.72
C ASN A 193 2.99 -13.00 -10.82
N ASP A 194 2.37 -12.95 -9.63
CA ASP A 194 2.24 -14.15 -8.79
C ASP A 194 1.29 -15.13 -9.49
N GLU A 195 1.81 -16.27 -9.94
CA GLU A 195 1.08 -17.32 -10.65
C GLU A 195 -0.13 -17.87 -9.86
N LYS A 196 -0.18 -17.66 -8.54
CA LYS A 196 -1.31 -18.04 -7.71
C LYS A 196 -2.46 -17.04 -7.78
N SER A 197 -2.20 -15.82 -8.23
CA SER A 197 -3.20 -14.77 -8.36
C SER A 197 -4.07 -15.03 -9.58
N LYS A 198 -5.35 -15.31 -9.33
CA LYS A 198 -6.36 -15.49 -10.38
C LYS A 198 -7.37 -14.35 -10.28
N PRO A 199 -7.84 -13.81 -11.42
CA PRO A 199 -8.87 -12.79 -11.40
C PRO A 199 -10.15 -13.37 -10.80
N MET A 200 -10.80 -12.61 -9.93
CA MET A 200 -12.17 -12.87 -9.49
C MET A 200 -13.14 -12.74 -10.65
N ALA A 201 -12.86 -11.79 -11.55
CA ALA A 201 -13.66 -11.52 -12.73
C ALA A 201 -12.83 -10.90 -13.85
N LYS A 202 -13.27 -11.12 -15.09
CA LYS A 202 -12.78 -10.49 -16.31
C LYS A 202 -13.98 -10.01 -17.12
N TYR A 203 -14.01 -8.74 -17.48
CA TYR A 203 -15.13 -8.10 -18.18
C TYR A 203 -14.68 -7.41 -19.46
N CYS A 204 -15.55 -7.42 -20.47
CA CYS A 204 -15.45 -6.66 -21.73
C CYS A 204 -16.85 -6.45 -22.33
N GLY A 205 -16.96 -5.65 -23.39
CA GLY A 205 -18.24 -5.29 -24.00
C GLY A 205 -19.02 -4.20 -23.24
N ILE A 206 -20.33 -4.13 -23.47
CA ILE A 206 -21.21 -3.04 -22.98
C ILE A 206 -22.18 -3.46 -21.86
N GLY A 207 -22.12 -4.71 -21.42
CA GLY A 207 -22.97 -5.21 -20.35
C GLY A 207 -22.46 -4.71 -19.01
N VAL A 208 -23.26 -3.93 -18.29
CA VAL A 208 -22.93 -3.50 -16.92
C VAL A 208 -22.86 -4.73 -16.01
N PRO A 209 -21.70 -5.02 -15.38
CA PRO A 209 -21.58 -6.18 -14.52
C PRO A 209 -22.38 -6.04 -13.22
N GLU A 210 -22.55 -7.15 -12.51
CA GLU A 210 -23.03 -7.12 -11.14
C GLU A 210 -21.96 -6.57 -10.20
N ASP A 211 -22.42 -6.01 -9.07
CA ASP A 211 -21.53 -5.54 -8.02
C ASP A 211 -20.71 -6.70 -7.46
N LEU A 212 -19.42 -6.44 -7.26
CA LEU A 212 -18.49 -7.40 -6.67
C LEU A 212 -18.16 -6.99 -5.24
N ILE A 213 -18.00 -7.98 -4.37
CA ILE A 213 -17.58 -7.78 -2.98
C ILE A 213 -16.30 -8.59 -2.74
N SER A 214 -15.27 -7.96 -2.17
CA SER A 214 -14.02 -8.62 -1.80
C SER A 214 -14.25 -9.62 -0.67
N HIS A 215 -13.51 -10.72 -0.66
CA HIS A 215 -13.52 -11.66 0.47
C HIS A 215 -12.43 -11.27 1.46
N SER A 216 -12.74 -11.39 2.75
CA SER A 216 -11.77 -11.19 3.85
C SER A 216 -10.95 -12.45 4.10
#